data_AF-A0A358MAK0-F1
#
_entry.id   AF-A0A358MAK0-F1
#
_cell.length_a   1.000
_cell.length_b   1.000
_cell.length_c   1.000
_cell.angle_alpha   90.00
_cell.angle_beta   90.00
_cell.angle_gamma   90.00
#
_symmetry.space_group_name_H-M   'P 1'
#
loop_
_entity.id
_entity.type
_entity.pdbx_description
1 polymer ?
#
loop_
_entity_poly.entity_id
_entity_poly.type
_entity_poly.pdbx_seq_one_letter_code
_entity_poly.pdbx_strand_id
1 'polypeptide(L)' 'MGLFLAMALAIWGIGAVMKAPLRLRQGLIAVLWAGFALGAWALPPEAGLRQVVGGSVAPWALLGGGVAL' A
#
# COMPACT_ATOMS: atom_id res chain seq x y z
N MET A 1 7.68 1.32 3.40
CA MET A 1 6.48 2.11 3.77
C MET A 1 6.42 3.48 3.09
N GLY A 2 7.52 4.27 3.05
CA GLY A 2 7.52 5.62 2.47
C GLY A 2 7.01 5.71 1.02
N LEU A 3 7.40 4.76 0.16
CA LEU A 3 6.95 4.70 -1.24
C LEU A 3 5.42 4.59 -1.35
N PHE A 4 4.81 3.68 -0.59
CA PHE A 4 3.35 3.53 -0.56
C PHE A 4 2.65 4.82 -0.13
N LEU A 5 3.13 5.48 0.92
CA LEU A 5 2.53 6.73 1.40
C LEU A 5 2.65 7.84 0.35
N ALA A 6 3.80 7.96 -0.32
CA ALA A 6 3.99 8.91 -1.40
C ALA A 6 3.04 8.64 -2.57
N MET A 7 2.88 7.38 -2.98
CA MET A 7 1.96 6.98 -4.05
C MET A 7 0.49 7.17 -3.65
N ALA A 8 0.11 6.81 -2.43
CA ALA A 8 -1.24 7.02 -1.92
C ALA A 8 -1.59 8.51 -1.85
N LEU A 9 -0.64 9.35 -1.40
CA LEU A 9 -0.78 10.80 -1.41
C LEU A 9 -0.90 11.34 -2.85
N ALA A 10 -0.12 10.82 -3.79
CA ALA A 10 -0.21 11.19 -5.20
C ALA A 10 -1.58 10.82 -5.81
N ILE A 11 -2.07 9.60 -5.57
CA ILE A 11 -3.40 9.15 -6.01
C ILE A 11 -4.48 10.07 -5.43
N TRP A 12 -4.39 10.38 -4.14
CA TRP A 12 -5.37 11.22 -3.49
C TRP A 12 -5.32 12.67 -4.01
N GLY A 13 -4.12 13.25 -4.12
CA GLY A 13 -3.89 14.63 -4.56
C GLY A 13 -4.25 14.86 -6.02
N ILE A 14 -3.82 13.96 -6.91
CA ILE A 14 -4.21 14.00 -8.33
C ILE A 14 -5.70 13.70 -8.47
N GLY A 15 -6.25 12.77 -7.70
CA GLY A 15 -7.69 12.52 -7.68
C GLY A 15 -8.48 13.78 -7.24
N ALA A 16 -7.96 14.54 -6.27
CA ALA A 16 -8.53 15.81 -5.80
C ALA A 16 -8.50 16.87 -6.90
N VAL A 17 -7.29 17.11 -7.42
CA VAL A 17 -6.97 17.51 -8.80
C VAL A 17 -8.15 17.49 -9.78
N MET A 18 -8.41 16.26 -10.21
CA MET A 18 -9.29 15.87 -11.29
C MET A 18 -10.76 15.75 -10.86
N LYS A 19 -11.10 16.10 -9.62
CA LYS A 19 -12.44 15.90 -9.03
C LYS A 19 -12.95 14.46 -9.13
N ALA A 20 -12.04 13.48 -9.12
CA ALA A 20 -12.40 12.07 -9.15
C ALA A 20 -13.24 11.71 -7.92
N PRO A 21 -14.27 10.84 -8.02
CA PRO A 21 -15.10 10.45 -6.89
C PRO A 21 -14.26 9.88 -5.73
N LEU A 22 -14.63 10.20 -4.49
CA LEU A 22 -13.90 9.73 -3.30
C LEU A 22 -13.81 8.19 -3.24
N ARG A 23 -14.89 7.51 -3.62
CA ARG A 23 -14.96 6.04 -3.72
C ARG A 23 -13.88 5.46 -4.62
N LEU A 24 -13.61 6.12 -5.75
CA LEU A 24 -12.59 5.67 -6.71
C LEU A 24 -11.18 5.85 -6.13
N ARG A 25 -10.91 6.98 -5.47
CA ARG A 25 -9.61 7.23 -4.82
C ARG A 25 -9.31 6.21 -3.73
N GLN A 26 -10.30 5.96 -2.86
CA GLN A 26 -10.19 4.97 -1.80
C GLN A 26 -10.00 3.56 -2.37
N GLY A 27 -10.72 3.21 -3.44
CA GLY A 27 -10.53 1.93 -4.14
C GLY A 27 -9.11 1.76 -4.68
N LEU A 28 -8.57 2.78 -5.34
CA LEU A 28 -7.19 2.74 -5.87
C LEU A 28 -6.15 2.65 -4.76
N ILE A 29 -6.33 3.37 -3.65
CA ILE A 29 -5.44 3.28 -2.48
C ILE A 29 -5.53 1.90 -1.84
N ALA A 30 -6.73 1.31 -1.76
CA ALA A 30 -6.92 -0.05 -1.24
C ALA A 30 -6.25 -1.11 -2.13
N VAL A 31 -6.37 -0.98 -3.46
CA VAL A 31 -5.67 -1.85 -4.42
C VAL A 31 -4.15 -1.70 -4.29
N LEU A 32 -3.65 -0.47 -4.18
CA LEU A 32 -2.23 -0.19 -3.97
C LEU A 32 -1.73 -0.85 -2.67
N TRP A 33 -2.47 -0.69 -1.57
CA TRP A 33 -2.14 -1.32 -0.29
C TRP A 33 -2.11 -2.85 -0.41
N ALA A 34 -3.12 -3.44 -1.07
CA ALA A 34 -3.19 -4.89 -1.27
C ALA A 34 -1.99 -5.41 -2.08
N GLY A 35 -1.57 -4.70 -3.12
CA GLY A 35 -0.36 -5.05 -3.89
C GLY A 35 0.91 -5.06 -3.03
N PHE A 36 1.07 -4.08 -2.14
CA PHE A 36 2.20 -4.04 -1.22
C PHE A 36 2.14 -5.14 -0.16
N ALA A 37 0.97 -5.36 0.44
CA ALA A 37 0.76 -6.42 1.42
C ALA A 37 1.04 -7.81 0.81
N LEU A 38 0.52 -8.08 -0.38
CA LEU A 38 0.75 -9.31 -1.13
C LEU A 38 2.21 -9.47 -1.53
N GLY A 39 2.87 -8.41 -1.99
CA GLY A 39 4.30 -8.46 -2.30
C GLY A 39 5.15 -8.80 -1.08
N ALA A 40 4.87 -8.16 0.07
CA ALA A 40 5.59 -8.43 1.32
C ALA A 40 5.35 -9.86 1.86
N TRP A 41 4.20 -10.45 1.56
CA TRP A 41 3.86 -11.83 1.93
C TRP A 41 4.45 -12.88 0.97
N ALA A 42 4.32 -12.66 -0.34
CA ALA A 42 4.65 -13.64 -1.38
C ALA A 42 6.13 -13.63 -1.80
N LEU A 43 6.82 -12.50 -1.67
CA LEU A 43 8.23 -12.41 -2.08
C LEU A 43 9.12 -13.19 -1.12
N PRO A 44 10.16 -13.90 -1.60
CA PRO A 44 11.17 -14.49 -0.73
C PRO A 44 11.93 -13.44 0.10
N PRO A 45 12.42 -13.78 1.32
CA PRO A 45 13.20 -12.87 2.16
C PRO A 45 14.43 -12.26 1.47
N GLU A 46 15.03 -12.99 0.53
CA GLU A 46 16.26 -12.63 -0.17
C GLU A 46 16.00 -11.72 -1.37
N ALA A 47 14.74 -11.59 -1.79
CA ALA A 47 14.37 -10.74 -2.91
C ALA A 47 14.56 -9.27 -2.55
N GLY A 48 15.47 -8.57 -3.24
CA GLY A 48 15.69 -7.13 -3.04
C GLY A 48 14.41 -6.30 -3.19
N LEU A 49 13.48 -6.74 -4.05
CA LEU A 49 12.17 -6.12 -4.19
C LEU A 49 11.36 -6.16 -2.88
N ARG A 50 11.48 -7.21 -2.07
CA ARG A 50 10.77 -7.35 -0.80
C ARG A 50 11.11 -6.20 0.14
N GLN A 51 12.37 -5.74 0.15
CA GLN A 51 12.76 -4.58 0.95
C GLN A 51 12.06 -3.29 0.50
N VAL A 52 11.86 -3.11 -0.81
CA VAL A 52 11.11 -1.97 -1.37
C VAL A 52 9.65 -2.01 -0.90
N VAL A 53 9.06 -3.19 -0.85
CA VAL A 53 7.68 -3.39 -0.34
C VAL A 53 7.60 -3.33 1.19
N GLY A 54 8.70 -3.11 1.92
CA GLY A 54 8.72 -2.94 3.38
C GLY A 54 9.24 -4.16 4.17
N GLY A 55 9.72 -5.20 3.49
CA GLY A 55 10.47 -6.31 4.08
C GLY A 55 9.64 -7.35 4.84
N SER A 56 8.50 -6.94 5.41
CA SER A 56 7.63 -7.79 6.22
C SER A 56 6.15 -7.46 6.01
N VAL A 57 5.29 -8.45 6.26
CA VAL A 57 3.84 -8.30 6.11
C VAL A 57 3.18 -7.61 7.32
N ALA A 58 3.79 -7.71 8.51
CA ALA A 58 3.20 -7.22 9.76
C ALA A 58 2.80 -5.72 9.73
N PRO A 59 3.64 -4.79 9.21
CA PRO A 59 3.25 -3.39 9.11
C PRO A 59 2.04 -3.15 8.20
N TRP A 60 1.86 -3.99 7.18
CA TRP A 60 0.72 -3.91 6.27
C TRP A 60 -0.56 -4.44 6.90
N ALA A 61 -0.47 -5.53 7.65
CA ALA A 61 -1.60 -6.06 8.43
C ALA A 61 -2.12 -5.03 9.42
N LEU A 62 -1.22 -4.35 10.16
CA LEU A 62 -1.58 -3.26 11.08
C LEU A 62 -2.30 -2.10 10.35
N LEU A 63 -1.79 -1.70 9.17
CA LEU A 63 -2.40 -0.67 8.33
C LEU A 63 -3.80 -1.06 7.82
N GLY A 64 -4.02 -2.34 7.57
CA GLY A 64 -5.32 -2.89 7.16
C GLY A 64 -6.31 -3.12 8.31
N GLY A 65 -5.93 -2.81 9.56
CA GLY A 65 -6.76 -3.04 10.75
C GLY A 65 -6.63 -4.45 11.34
N GLY A 66 -5.70 -5.27 10.85
CA GLY A 66 -5.35 -6.54 11.47
C GLY A 66 -4.54 -6.32 12.75
N VAL A 67 -4.99 -6.90 13.86
CA VAL A 67 -4.22 -6.93 15.11
C VAL A 67 -3.18 -8.05 15.01
N ALA A 68 -1.91 -7.71 15.17
CA ALA A 68 -0.87 -8.73 15.40
C ALA A 68 -1.03 -9.22 16.84
N LEU A 69 -1.61 -10.41 17.02
CA LEU A 69 -1.59 -11.16 18.28
C LEU A 69 -0.41 -12.13 18.29
#